data_AF-F7T578-F1
#
_entry.id   AF-F7T578-F1
#
_cell.length_a   1.000
_cell.length_b   1.000
_cell.length_c   1.000
_cell.angle_alpha   90.00
_cell.angle_beta   90.00
_cell.angle_gamma   90.00
#
_symmetry.space_group_name_H-M   'P 1'
#
loop_
_entity.id
_entity.type
_entity.pdbx_description
1 polymer ?
#
loop_
_entity_poly.entity_id
_entity_poly.type
_entity_poly.pdbx_seq_one_letter_code
_entity_poly.pdbx_strand_id
1 'polypeptide(L)'
;MWEPRPWDLDDAATDSQRQGFHVRGMVAVNWQSIPYADLPAEGLFGLTADQLRSAEAVCHATVKDEHWVLTQLLWHGFPDPPEWGLWTRPRNASGQPWTSWGQFAYLPPAWRLPPGVD
;
A
#
# COMPACT_ATOMS: atom_id res chain seq x y z
N MET A 1 -13.68 -3.05 -6.95
CA MET A 1 -12.97 -4.06 -7.76
C MET A 1 -11.60 -4.27 -7.14
N TRP A 2 -11.09 -5.51 -7.09
CA TRP A 2 -9.76 -5.86 -6.57
C TRP A 2 -9.04 -6.70 -7.63
N GLU A 3 -7.73 -6.50 -7.80
CA GLU A 3 -6.89 -7.17 -8.80
C GLU A 3 -5.52 -7.55 -8.21
N PRO A 4 -4.91 -8.67 -8.64
CA PRO A 4 -3.57 -9.04 -8.20
C PRO A 4 -2.51 -8.09 -8.77
N ARG A 5 -1.37 -7.99 -8.09
CA ARG A 5 -0.20 -7.25 -8.59
C ARG A 5 1.07 -8.09 -8.45
N PRO A 6 1.75 -8.46 -9.55
CA PRO A 6 1.40 -8.17 -10.95
C PRO A 6 0.12 -8.91 -11.39
N TRP A 7 -0.42 -8.52 -12.55
CA TRP A 7 -1.72 -9.02 -13.05
C TRP A 7 -1.66 -10.48 -13.54
N ASP A 8 -0.45 -11.00 -13.81
CA ASP A 8 -0.16 -12.30 -14.39
C ASP A 8 0.29 -13.36 -13.35
N LEU A 9 -0.01 -13.12 -12.07
CA LEU A 9 0.20 -14.11 -11.03
C LEU A 9 -0.58 -15.39 -11.30
N ASP A 10 0.01 -16.55 -10.94
CA ASP A 10 -0.74 -17.80 -10.92
C ASP A 10 -1.90 -17.76 -9.91
N ASP A 11 -2.82 -18.71 -10.03
CA ASP A 11 -4.04 -18.75 -9.21
C ASP A 11 -3.72 -18.81 -7.70
N ALA A 12 -2.69 -19.56 -7.30
CA ALA A 12 -2.33 -19.72 -5.89
C ALA A 12 -1.75 -18.43 -5.30
N ALA A 13 -0.90 -17.72 -6.05
CA ALA A 13 -0.38 -16.43 -5.67
C ALA A 13 -1.47 -15.35 -5.66
N THR A 14 -2.38 -15.39 -6.63
CA THR A 14 -3.55 -14.49 -6.70
C THR A 14 -4.45 -14.67 -5.48
N ASP A 15 -4.79 -15.91 -5.12
CA ASP A 15 -5.60 -16.22 -3.95
C ASP A 15 -4.90 -15.80 -2.65
N SER A 16 -3.59 -16.00 -2.56
CA SER A 16 -2.79 -15.57 -1.41
C SER A 16 -2.81 -14.04 -1.25
N GLN A 17 -2.66 -13.28 -2.34
CA GLN A 17 -2.76 -11.83 -2.28
C GLN A 17 -4.17 -11.38 -1.88
N ARG A 18 -5.21 -11.97 -2.47
CA ARG A 18 -6.61 -11.63 -2.17
C ARG A 18 -6.96 -11.89 -0.71
N GLN A 19 -6.56 -13.05 -0.19
CA GLN A 19 -6.78 -13.40 1.21
C GLN A 19 -6.02 -12.45 2.14
N GLY A 20 -4.77 -12.12 1.80
CA GLY A 20 -3.97 -11.15 2.55
C GLY A 20 -4.54 -9.74 2.54
N PHE A 21 -5.14 -9.30 1.44
CA PHE A 21 -5.91 -8.06 1.37
C PHE A 21 -7.15 -8.14 2.25
N HIS A 22 -7.95 -9.21 2.15
CA HIS A 22 -9.17 -9.37 2.93
C HIS A 22 -8.91 -9.28 4.44
N VAL A 23 -7.91 -10.00 4.94
CA VAL A 23 -7.52 -9.96 6.36
C VAL A 23 -7.14 -8.55 6.80
N ARG A 24 -6.42 -7.80 5.96
CA ARG A 24 -5.94 -6.44 6.25
C ARG A 24 -7.04 -5.39 6.13
N GLY A 25 -7.96 -5.56 5.19
CA GLY A 25 -9.12 -4.69 5.02
C GLY A 25 -10.10 -4.74 6.20
N MET A 26 -10.07 -5.81 7.00
CA MET A 26 -10.86 -5.92 8.24
C MET A 26 -10.23 -5.19 9.43
N VAL A 27 -8.99 -4.71 9.31
CA VAL A 27 -8.32 -3.97 10.39
C VAL A 27 -8.61 -2.49 10.25
N ALA A 28 -9.01 -1.85 11.35
CA ALA A 28 -9.15 -0.40 11.39
C ALA A 28 -7.77 0.26 11.30
N VAL A 29 -7.61 1.20 10.36
CA VAL A 29 -6.35 1.89 10.11
C VAL A 29 -6.61 3.39 10.02
N ASN A 30 -5.91 4.15 10.86
CA ASN A 30 -5.80 5.59 10.72
C ASN A 30 -4.51 5.89 9.96
N TRP A 31 -4.64 6.18 8.67
CA TRP A 31 -3.52 6.43 7.79
C TRP A 31 -2.89 7.78 8.08
N GLN A 32 -1.57 7.87 7.88
CA GLN A 32 -0.81 9.11 7.98
C GLN A 32 -0.25 9.47 6.60
N SER A 33 -0.38 10.73 6.19
CA SER A 33 0.22 11.20 4.93
C SER A 33 1.72 11.09 5.02
N ILE A 34 2.37 10.68 3.93
CA ILE A 34 3.83 10.69 3.86
C ILE A 34 4.30 12.15 3.76
N PRO A 35 5.10 12.66 4.74
CA PRO A 35 5.50 14.05 4.77
C PRO A 35 6.69 14.29 3.84
N TYR A 36 6.48 14.23 2.53
CA TYR A 36 7.56 14.25 1.52
C TYR A 36 8.50 15.45 1.62
N ALA A 37 8.04 16.59 2.12
CA ALA A 37 8.86 17.79 2.32
C ALA A 37 9.80 17.69 3.54
N ASP A 38 9.40 16.92 4.55
CA ASP A 38 10.05 16.82 5.86
C ASP A 38 10.61 15.41 6.14
N LEU A 39 10.67 14.55 5.11
CA LEU A 39 11.24 13.21 5.22
C LEU A 39 12.74 13.31 5.55
N PRO A 40 13.23 12.59 6.57
CA PRO A 40 14.65 12.57 6.87
C PRO A 40 15.41 11.74 5.82
N ALA A 41 16.75 11.82 5.82
CA ALA A 41 17.58 11.17 4.80
C ALA A 41 17.47 9.63 4.83
N GLU A 42 17.25 9.06 6.02
CA GLU A 42 16.94 7.64 6.22
C GLU A 42 15.56 7.22 5.69
N GLY A 43 14.72 8.20 5.33
CA GLY A 43 13.40 8.00 4.75
C GLY A 43 12.36 7.48 5.75
N LEU A 44 11.39 6.73 5.25
CA LEU A 44 10.29 6.18 6.03
C LEU A 44 10.27 4.66 5.90
N PHE A 45 10.29 3.97 7.04
CA PHE A 45 10.38 2.51 7.09
C PHE A 45 11.55 1.98 6.24
N GLY A 46 12.68 2.69 6.18
CA GLY A 46 13.83 2.32 5.36
C GLY A 46 13.60 2.40 3.85
N LEU A 47 12.56 3.11 3.40
CA LEU A 47 12.37 3.53 2.01
C LEU A 47 12.75 5.00 1.87
N THR A 48 13.63 5.31 0.93
CA THR A 48 13.99 6.71 0.62
C THR A 48 12.79 7.45 0.01
N ALA A 49 12.86 8.79 0.02
CA ALA A 49 11.83 9.61 -0.62
C ALA A 49 11.63 9.26 -2.10
N ASP A 50 12.71 8.96 -2.84
CA ASP A 50 12.63 8.58 -4.25
C ASP A 50 11.99 7.20 -4.46
N GLN A 51 12.27 6.24 -3.57
CA GLN A 51 11.61 4.93 -3.61
C GLN A 51 10.10 5.05 -3.34
N LEU A 52 9.71 5.90 -2.39
CA LEU A 52 8.31 6.16 -2.08
C LEU A 52 7.59 6.86 -3.24
N ARG A 53 8.21 7.87 -3.86
CA ARG A 53 7.66 8.56 -5.03
C ARG A 53 7.52 7.62 -6.23
N SER A 54 8.54 6.81 -6.50
CA SER A 54 8.53 5.82 -7.58
C SER A 54 7.43 4.78 -7.40
N ALA A 55 7.08 4.44 -6.15
CA ALA A 55 5.97 3.56 -5.83
C ALA A 55 4.60 4.25 -5.77
N GLU A 56 4.54 5.57 -5.99
CA GLU A 56 3.32 6.39 -5.85
C GLU A 56 2.69 6.25 -4.46
N ALA A 57 3.54 6.14 -3.42
CA ALA A 57 3.11 6.03 -2.05
C ALA A 57 2.52 7.36 -1.56
N VAL A 58 1.35 7.33 -0.93
CA VAL A 58 0.67 8.53 -0.43
C VAL A 58 0.51 8.52 1.10
N CYS A 59 0.26 7.34 1.66
CA CYS A 59 0.07 7.19 3.10
C CYS A 59 0.88 6.03 3.68
N HIS A 60 1.07 6.08 4.99
CA HIS A 60 1.72 5.04 5.77
C HIS A 60 0.99 4.77 7.07
N ALA A 61 1.19 3.57 7.62
CA ALA A 61 0.74 3.20 8.94
C ALA A 61 1.68 2.14 9.54
N THR A 62 1.72 2.04 10.87
CA THR A 62 2.14 0.79 11.52
C THR A 62 0.92 0.14 12.14
N VAL A 63 0.66 -1.09 11.73
CA VAL A 63 -0.47 -1.88 12.19
C VAL A 63 0.07 -3.17 12.79
N LYS A 64 -0.14 -3.37 14.10
CA LYS A 64 0.46 -4.48 14.86
C LYS A 64 1.99 -4.47 14.67
N ASP A 65 2.55 -5.54 14.11
CA ASP A 65 3.98 -5.72 13.85
C ASP A 65 4.35 -5.53 12.36
N GLU A 66 3.50 -4.85 11.58
CA GLU A 66 3.72 -4.57 10.17
C GLU A 66 3.78 -3.06 9.89
N HIS A 67 4.69 -2.67 9.02
CA HIS A 67 4.68 -1.40 8.33
C HIS A 67 3.86 -1.51 7.06
N TRP A 68 2.95 -0.58 6.86
CA TRP A 68 2.02 -0.54 5.74
C TRP A 68 2.26 0.75 4.95
N VAL A 69 2.20 0.62 3.64
CA VAL A 69 2.25 1.74 2.69
C VAL A 69 1.04 1.61 1.77
N LEU A 70 0.33 2.72 1.63
CA LEU A 70 -0.79 2.87 0.71
C LEU A 70 -0.31 3.66 -0.50
N THR A 71 -0.52 3.11 -1.69
CA THR A 71 -0.19 3.76 -2.97
C THR A 71 -1.46 4.21 -3.67
N GLN A 72 -1.38 5.30 -4.41
CA GLN A 72 -2.47 5.81 -5.25
C GLN A 72 -1.93 5.97 -6.67
N LEU A 73 -2.42 5.15 -7.58
CA LEU A 73 -1.98 5.13 -8.98
C LEU A 73 -2.54 6.35 -9.71
N LEU A 74 -1.65 7.17 -10.24
CA LEU A 74 -2.02 8.29 -11.11
C LEU A 74 -1.97 7.83 -12.56
N TRP A 75 -2.90 6.96 -12.99
CA TRP A 75 -2.96 6.51 -14.38
C TRP A 75 -4.23 6.95 -15.10
N HIS A 76 -4.09 7.29 -16.38
CA HIS A 76 -5.13 7.83 -17.27
C HIS A 76 -5.31 6.95 -18.52
N GLY A 77 -5.52 5.64 -18.36
CA GLY A 77 -5.67 4.74 -19.51
C GLY A 77 -6.77 3.70 -19.29
N PHE A 78 -7.28 3.13 -20.39
CA PHE A 78 -8.46 2.28 -20.40
C PHE A 78 -8.11 0.78 -20.49
N PRO A 79 -8.77 -0.11 -19.71
CA PRO A 79 -9.69 0.21 -18.62
C PRO A 79 -8.96 0.87 -17.44
N ASP A 80 -9.66 1.73 -16.70
CA ASP A 80 -9.07 2.42 -15.55
C ASP A 80 -8.66 1.37 -14.49
N PRO A 81 -7.35 1.21 -14.21
CA PRO A 81 -6.89 0.26 -13.22
C PRO A 81 -7.38 0.69 -11.84
N PRO A 82 -7.49 -0.24 -10.88
CA PRO A 82 -7.87 0.10 -9.53
C PRO A 82 -6.88 1.11 -8.93
N GLU A 83 -7.40 2.23 -8.44
CA GLU A 83 -6.62 3.38 -7.98
C GLU A 83 -5.66 3.07 -6.84
N TRP A 84 -6.09 2.27 -5.87
CA TRP A 84 -5.33 2.06 -4.63
C TRP A 84 -4.49 0.80 -4.69
N GLY A 85 -3.38 0.78 -3.97
CA GLY A 85 -2.57 -0.41 -3.74
C GLY A 85 -2.08 -0.50 -2.31
N LEU A 86 -1.97 -1.72 -1.79
CA LEU A 86 -1.50 -1.97 -0.43
C LEU A 86 -0.19 -2.77 -0.45
N TRP A 87 0.80 -2.26 0.27
CA TRP A 87 2.06 -2.93 0.50
C TRP A 87 2.33 -3.05 1.99
N THR A 88 2.82 -4.20 2.44
CA THR A 88 3.24 -4.37 3.84
C THR A 88 4.59 -5.04 3.97
N ARG A 89 5.23 -4.80 5.11
CA ARG A 89 6.43 -5.52 5.52
C ARG A 89 6.48 -5.64 7.04
N PRO A 90 6.97 -6.76 7.60
CA PRO A 90 7.16 -6.85 9.04
C PRO A 90 8.09 -5.71 9.54
N ARG A 91 7.74 -5.12 10.68
CA ARG A 91 8.43 -3.97 11.28
C ARG A 91 9.92 -4.24 11.50
N ASN A 92 10.27 -5.45 11.91
CA ASN A 92 11.65 -5.85 12.21
C ASN A 92 12.38 -6.47 11.01
N ALA A 93 11.89 -6.25 9.79
CA ALA A 93 12.40 -6.89 8.58
C ALA A 93 12.84 -5.87 7.51
N SER A 94 13.63 -4.86 7.90
CA SER A 94 14.07 -3.77 7.02
C SER A 94 14.83 -4.22 5.76
N GLY A 95 15.43 -5.42 5.77
CA GLY A 95 16.10 -6.04 4.62
C GLY A 95 15.24 -7.01 3.80
N GLN A 96 13.99 -7.24 4.18
CA GLN A 96 13.08 -8.10 3.41
C GLN A 96 12.32 -7.30 2.35
N PRO A 97 11.93 -7.94 1.23
CA PRO A 97 11.06 -7.32 0.24
C PRO A 97 9.70 -6.96 0.85
N TRP A 98 9.06 -5.94 0.29
CA TRP A 98 7.68 -5.62 0.59
C TRP A 98 6.74 -6.60 -0.11
N THR A 99 5.65 -6.96 0.56
CA THR A 99 4.60 -7.80 -0.01
C THR A 99 3.46 -6.92 -0.50
N SER A 100 3.12 -7.05 -1.78
CA SER A 100 1.91 -6.46 -2.36
C SER A 100 0.68 -7.30 -2.00
N TRP A 101 -0.43 -6.64 -1.71
CA TRP A 101 -1.74 -7.27 -1.52
C TRP A 101 -2.72 -6.88 -2.62
N GLY A 102 -2.18 -6.55 -3.79
CA GLY A 102 -2.96 -6.20 -4.98
C GLY A 102 -3.38 -4.73 -5.01
N GLN A 103 -4.21 -4.45 -6.00
CA GLN A 103 -4.79 -3.15 -6.28
C GLN A 103 -6.30 -3.19 -6.09
N PHE A 104 -6.91 -2.08 -5.68
CA PHE A 104 -8.34 -2.01 -5.39
C PHE A 104 -8.93 -0.62 -5.64
N ALA A 105 -10.19 -0.59 -6.06
CA ALA A 105 -10.86 0.66 -6.43
C ALA A 105 -11.45 1.40 -5.23
N TYR A 106 -11.76 0.69 -4.15
CA TYR A 106 -12.41 1.28 -2.97
C TYR A 106 -11.63 0.92 -1.72
N LEU A 107 -11.36 1.92 -0.90
CA LEU A 107 -10.74 1.72 0.39
C LEU A 107 -11.66 0.89 1.30
N PRO A 108 -11.10 -0.04 2.10
CA PRO A 108 -11.84 -0.72 3.13
C PRO A 108 -12.56 0.27 4.08
N PRO A 109 -13.80 -0.02 4.51
CA PRO A 109 -14.64 0.94 5.24
C PRO A 109 -14.09 1.31 6.62
N ALA A 110 -13.22 0.47 7.18
CA ALA A 110 -12.56 0.71 8.47
C ALA A 110 -11.30 1.57 8.34
N TRP A 111 -10.90 1.96 7.13
CA TRP A 111 -9.73 2.78 6.89
C TRP A 111 -10.13 4.26 6.86
N ARG A 112 -9.34 5.09 7.55
CA ARG A 112 -9.51 6.53 7.59
C ARG A 112 -8.29 7.18 6.97
N LEU A 113 -8.51 7.89 5.87
CA LEU A 113 -7.48 8.70 5.25
C LEU A 113 -7.27 10.00 6.05
N PRO A 114 -6.04 10.53 6.05
CA PRO A 114 -5.77 11.86 6.55
C PRO A 114 -6.37 12.93 5.62
N PRO A 115 -6.59 14.16 6.10
CA PRO A 115 -7.04 15.27 5.25
C PRO A 115 -6.09 15.53 4.08
N GLY A 116 -6.64 15.83 2.90
CA GLY A 116 -5.87 16.18 1.70
C GLY A 116 -5.34 14.98 0.91
N VAL A 117 -5.78 13.77 1.24
CA VAL A 117 -5.64 12.57 0.41
C VAL A 117 -7.05 12.14 0.03
N ASP A 118 -7.40 12.28 -1.24
CA ASP A 118 -8.71 11.99 -1.82
C ASP A 118 -8.59 10.89 -2.88
#